data_AF-A0A928PCT4-F1
#
_entry.id   AF-A0A928PCT4-F1
#
_cell.length_a   1.000
_cell.length_b   1.000
_cell.length_c   1.000
_cell.angle_alpha   90.00
_cell.angle_beta   90.00
_cell.angle_gamma   90.00
#
_symmetry.space_group_name_H-M   'P 1'
#
loop_
_entity.id
_entity.type
_entity.pdbx_description
1 polymer ?
#
loop_
_entity_poly.entity_id
_entity_poly.type
_entity_poly.pdbx_seq_one_letter_code
_entity_poly.pdbx_strand_id
1 'polypeptide(L)' 'MFCNKCGAQNADNATFCQSCGSALGGQPQQQAQPQQQAQPQYQAQPQYQAQPQ' A
#
# COMPACT_ATOMS: atom_id res chain seq x y z
N MET A 1 -9.05 -0.97 -24.39
CA MET A 1 -7.94 -1.89 -24.02
C MET A 1 -8.38 -3.36 -24.03
N PHE A 2 -7.43 -4.30 -24.07
CA PHE A 2 -7.72 -5.75 -24.00
C PHE A 2 -7.33 -6.33 -22.65
N CYS A 3 -8.15 -7.25 -22.14
CA CYS A 3 -7.88 -7.93 -20.88
C CYS A 3 -6.73 -8.92 -21.03
N ASN A 4 -5.67 -8.76 -20.24
CA ASN A 4 -4.53 -9.70 -20.22
C ASN A 4 -4.86 -11.08 -19.63
N LYS A 5 -6.06 -11.27 -19.06
CA LYS A 5 -6.50 -12.54 -18.47
C LYS A 5 -7.40 -13.35 -19.42
N CYS A 6 -8.35 -12.71 -20.08
CA CYS A 6 -9.32 -13.41 -20.94
C CYS A 6 -9.35 -12.93 -22.40
N GLY A 7 -8.60 -11.89 -22.75
CA GLY A 7 -8.56 -11.33 -24.11
C GLY A 7 -9.78 -10.48 -24.51
N ALA A 8 -10.76 -10.28 -23.61
CA ALA A 8 -11.92 -9.45 -23.92
C ALA A 8 -11.55 -7.98 -24.15
N GLN A 9 -12.23 -7.32 -25.09
CA GLN A 9 -12.13 -5.88 -25.29
C GLN A 9 -12.92 -5.14 -24.20
N ASN A 10 -12.30 -4.14 -23.59
CA ASN A 10 -12.89 -3.32 -22.52
C ASN A 10 -12.62 -1.83 -22.82
N ALA A 11 -13.43 -0.95 -22.22
CA ALA A 11 -13.25 0.49 -22.31
C ALA A 11 -11.87 0.90 -21.74
N ASP A 12 -11.26 1.94 -22.29
CA ASP A 12 -9.91 2.37 -21.90
C ASP A 12 -9.84 2.92 -20.47
N ASN A 13 -10.97 3.34 -19.91
CA ASN A 13 -11.12 3.77 -18.52
C ASN A 13 -11.66 2.68 -17.57
N ALA A 14 -11.84 1.44 -18.03
CA ALA A 14 -12.41 0.38 -17.21
C ALA A 14 -11.43 -0.08 -16.10
N THR A 15 -11.84 -0.04 -14.84
CA THR A 15 -11.00 -0.52 -13.73
C THR A 15 -10.95 -2.05 -13.65
N PHE A 16 -12.03 -2.72 -14.06
CA PHE A 16 -12.19 -4.18 -14.06
C PHE A 16 -12.76 -4.66 -15.39
N CYS A 17 -12.43 -5.90 -15.74
CA CYS A 17 -12.93 -6.55 -16.94
C CYS A 17 -14.40 -6.90 -16.79
N GLN A 18 -15.23 -6.44 -17.73
CA GLN A 18 -16.67 -6.73 -17.75
C GLN A 18 -16.98 -8.20 -18.05
N SER A 19 -16.03 -8.92 -18.65
CA SER A 19 -16.22 -10.32 -19.03
C SER A 19 -15.78 -11.31 -17.94
N CYS A 20 -14.66 -11.05 -17.25
CA CYS A 20 -14.08 -12.00 -16.29
C CYS A 20 -13.80 -11.42 -14.91
N GLY A 21 -14.07 -10.13 -14.68
CA GLY A 21 -13.86 -9.46 -13.39
C GLY A 21 -12.41 -9.11 -13.04
N SER A 22 -11.44 -9.46 -13.89
CA SER A 22 -10.02 -9.17 -13.61
C SER A 22 -9.70 -7.67 -13.67
N ALA A 23 -8.88 -7.17 -12.75
CA ALA A 23 -8.44 -5.78 -12.74
C ALA A 23 -7.65 -5.45 -14.02
N LEU A 24 -8.04 -4.37 -14.70
CA LEU A 24 -7.46 -3.94 -15.96
C LEU A 24 -6.55 -2.73 -15.73
N GLY A 25 -5.43 -2.93 -15.05
CA GLY A 25 -4.24 -2.06 -15.15
C GLY A 25 -4.44 -0.55 -15.03
N GLY A 26 -5.49 -0.06 -14.36
CA GLY A 26 -5.66 1.31 -13.95
C GLY A 26 -5.20 1.46 -12.52
N GLN A 27 -3.93 1.16 -12.24
CA GLN A 27 -3.38 1.59 -10.97
C GLN A 27 -3.36 3.12 -11.05
N PRO A 28 -4.08 3.88 -10.21
CA PRO A 28 -3.49 5.14 -9.82
C PRO A 28 -2.10 4.72 -9.34
N GLN A 29 -1.06 5.24 -9.98
CA GLN A 29 0.26 5.22 -9.38
C GLN A 29 0.02 5.80 -8.00
N GLN A 30 -0.09 4.92 -7.00
CA GLN A 30 0.35 5.20 -5.66
C GLN A 30 1.86 5.35 -5.85
N GLN A 31 2.21 6.53 -6.38
CA GLN A 31 3.52 7.14 -6.28
C GLN A 31 3.96 6.82 -4.87
N ALA A 32 5.07 6.09 -4.78
CA ALA A 32 5.72 5.64 -3.57
C ALA A 32 5.08 6.22 -2.31
N GLN A 33 4.34 5.42 -1.54
CA GLN A 33 4.31 5.74 -0.12
C GLN A 33 5.79 5.86 0.27
N PRO A 34 6.25 7.04 0.73
CA PRO A 34 7.46 7.03 1.53
C PRO A 34 7.15 6.04 2.63
N GLN A 35 8.02 5.04 2.79
CA GLN A 35 8.01 4.15 3.95
C GLN A 35 7.60 5.00 5.14
N GLN A 36 6.46 4.65 5.74
CA GLN A 36 5.87 5.36 6.86
C GLN A 36 6.99 5.76 7.80
N GLN A 37 7.23 7.07 7.80
CA GLN A 37 8.33 7.72 8.47
C GLN A 37 8.25 7.38 9.96
N ALA A 38 9.40 6.98 10.50
CA ALA A 38 9.78 7.01 11.90
C ALA A 38 8.66 6.72 12.91
N GLN A 39 8.62 5.49 13.43
CA GLN A 39 8.15 5.36 14.81
C GLN A 39 9.03 6.28 15.67
N PRO A 40 8.47 7.27 16.38
CA PRO A 40 9.24 7.99 17.38
C PRO A 40 9.66 6.94 18.41
N GLN A 41 10.97 6.68 18.46
CA GLN A 41 11.57 5.86 19.50
C GLN A 41 11.10 6.45 20.82
N TYR A 42 10.17 5.77 21.49
CA TYR A 42 9.61 6.21 22.76
C TYR A 42 10.80 6.46 23.67
N GLN A 43 10.87 7.70 24.09
CA GLN A 43 12.05 8.31 24.68
C GLN A 43 12.52 7.49 25.89
N ALA A 44 13.83 7.39 26.03
CA ALA A 44 14.49 6.92 27.23
C ALA A 44 13.81 7.52 28.47
N GLN A 45 13.34 6.68 29.40
CA GLN A 45 13.14 7.13 30.77
C GLN A 45 14.46 6.96 31.54
N PRO A 46 15.08 8.06 32.01
CA PRO A 46 16.23 7.99 32.89
C PRO A 46 15.80 7.73 34.33
N GLN A 47 16.54 6.84 34.99
CA GLN A 47 16.81 6.70 36.44
C GLN A 47 15.65 6.71 37.45
N TYR A 48 15.65 5.73 38.37
CA TYR A 48 15.84 5.91 39.83
C TYR A 48 15.48 4.62 40.57
N GLN A 49 16.39 3.65 40.65
CA GLN A 49 16.44 2.69 41.77
C GLN A 49 17.90 2.32 42.08
N ALA A 50 18.66 3.30 42.57
CA ALA A 50 19.70 2.99 43.54
C ALA A 50 19.07 3.21 44.92
N GLN A 51 18.46 2.17 45.48
CA GLN A 51 18.15 2.13 46.91
C GLN A 51 19.33 1.43 47.60
N PRO A 52 20.12 2.12 48.43
CA PRO A 52 20.93 1.42 49.43
C PRO A 52 19.98 0.88 50.51
N GLN A 53 20.05 -0.42 50.78
CA GLN A 53 19.73 -0.96 52.10
C GLN A 53 21.03 -1.17 52.85
#